data_AF-A0A9Q0QHR0-F1
#
_entry.id   AF-A0A9Q0QHR0-F1
#
_cell.length_a   1.000
_cell.length_b   1.000
_cell.length_c   1.000
_cell.angle_alpha   90.00
_cell.angle_beta   90.00
_cell.angle_gamma   90.00
#
_symmetry.space_group_name_H-M   'P 1'
#
loop_
_entity.id
_entity.type
_entity.pdbx_description
1 polymer ?
#
loop_
_entity_poly.entity_id
_entity_poly.type
_entity_poly.pdbx_seq_one_letter_code
_entity_poly.pdbx_strand_id
1 'polypeptide(L)'
;MTHSPIAYLVPLSPNFEENASTAKLHLSNGQNTIGRNDISVSDKRLSRNHLSLNLTQTSSTITVEGTNPVVVVKSGNKRRRLRTGEKEEIVNDDIIELIPGNYFYKYVLITPNSNLQKRGCFEGRENGIGESKRKKIREGISSSSKVEMKKGGSPRNFEEAIRDFVVSEDELGLTFRPLRVKELPAWANTSCVSINDVIKGDILAAILSNYMVDMDWLLSACPTIAKVPNVMVIHGEGEGTLEHMKRRKPANWILHKPRLPISFGTHHSKAMFLVYPQGVRVIVHTANLIFVDWNNKSQGLWMQDFPWKEEEPGKGCGFENDLVDYLSMLKWPEFIVKLPNLGSISINASFFKKFDYSNAVVRLIASVPGYHTGANLRKWGHMKLRNVLQECTFDNEFKRSPLVYQFSSLGSLDEKWMTELASSMSSGCAEDKTPLGLGEPQIIWPTVEDVRCSLEGYAAGNAIPSPLKNVEKGFLKKYWAKWKASHTGRWYMSISFPVTVWITKC
;
A
#
# COMPACT_ATOMS: atom_id res chain seq x y z
N MET A 1 -47.94 -25.30 -0.14
CA MET A 1 -48.33 -24.19 0.76
C MET A 1 -47.15 -23.24 0.82
N THR A 2 -47.25 -22.05 0.23
CA THR A 2 -46.19 -21.03 0.29
C THR A 2 -46.25 -20.39 1.68
N HIS A 3 -45.34 -20.78 2.56
CA HIS A 3 -45.20 -20.15 3.88
C HIS A 3 -44.87 -18.66 3.69
N SER A 4 -45.64 -17.78 4.33
CA SER A 4 -45.32 -16.35 4.35
C SER A 4 -43.92 -16.15 4.93
N PRO A 5 -43.09 -15.27 4.34
CA PRO A 5 -41.78 -14.98 4.90
C PRO A 5 -41.94 -14.39 6.31
N ILE A 6 -41.03 -14.74 7.22
CA ILE A 6 -40.97 -14.18 8.59
C ILE A 6 -39.76 -13.25 8.77
N ALA A 7 -38.82 -13.25 7.82
CA ALA A 7 -37.69 -12.33 7.78
C ALA A 7 -37.20 -12.11 6.34
N TYR A 8 -36.37 -11.07 6.17
CA TYR A 8 -35.65 -10.77 4.94
C TYR A 8 -34.14 -10.62 5.21
N LEU A 9 -33.35 -10.95 4.20
CA LEU A 9 -32.00 -10.40 4.06
C LEU A 9 -31.99 -9.33 2.99
N VAL A 10 -31.62 -8.12 3.41
CA VAL A 10 -31.52 -6.95 2.53
C VAL A 10 -30.06 -6.80 2.11
N PRO A 11 -29.73 -6.91 0.80
CA PRO A 11 -28.38 -6.72 0.32
C PRO A 11 -27.91 -5.28 0.53
N LEU A 12 -26.69 -5.12 1.05
CA LEU A 12 -26.05 -3.82 1.27
C LEU A 12 -24.90 -3.61 0.30
N SER A 13 -24.64 -2.36 -0.07
CA SER A 13 -23.42 -1.96 -0.76
C SER A 13 -22.19 -2.11 0.15
N PRO A 14 -20.95 -2.08 -0.39
CA PRO A 14 -19.73 -2.06 0.43
C PRO A 14 -19.66 -0.90 1.44
N ASN A 15 -20.47 0.15 1.26
CA ASN A 15 -20.59 1.28 2.17
C ASN A 15 -21.76 1.13 3.18
N PHE A 16 -22.37 -0.06 3.28
CA PHE A 16 -23.54 -0.36 4.14
C PHE A 16 -24.84 0.39 3.79
N GLU A 17 -24.96 0.89 2.56
CA GLU A 17 -26.19 1.50 2.06
C GLU A 17 -27.10 0.43 1.45
N GLU A 18 -28.42 0.54 1.67
CA GLU A 18 -29.39 -0.37 1.06
C GLU A 18 -29.41 -0.23 -0.45
N ASN A 19 -29.18 -1.34 -1.17
CA ASN A 19 -29.13 -1.31 -2.61
C ASN A 19 -30.50 -1.67 -3.21
N ALA A 20 -31.30 -0.64 -3.53
CA ALA A 20 -32.68 -0.80 -4.01
C ALA A 20 -32.81 -1.61 -5.32
N SER A 21 -31.74 -1.79 -6.09
CA SER A 21 -31.74 -2.56 -7.33
C SER A 21 -31.52 -4.06 -7.17
N THR A 22 -31.19 -4.56 -5.97
CA THR A 22 -30.91 -5.98 -5.72
C THR A 22 -32.07 -6.65 -4.97
N ALA A 23 -32.52 -7.82 -5.43
CA ALA A 23 -33.64 -8.53 -4.82
C ALA A 23 -33.32 -8.94 -3.37
N LYS A 24 -34.30 -8.78 -2.48
CA LYS A 24 -34.23 -9.22 -1.07
C LYS A 24 -34.40 -10.74 -1.01
N LEU A 25 -33.67 -11.41 -0.13
CA LEU A 25 -33.85 -12.84 0.09
C LEU A 25 -34.93 -13.08 1.14
N HIS A 26 -35.94 -13.87 0.79
CA HIS A 26 -37.07 -14.19 1.64
C HIS A 26 -36.73 -15.38 2.53
N LEU A 27 -36.94 -15.26 3.84
CA LEU A 27 -36.71 -16.34 4.79
C LEU A 27 -38.01 -16.83 5.40
N SER A 28 -38.22 -18.15 5.38
CA SER A 28 -39.38 -18.82 5.97
C SER A 28 -39.07 -19.42 7.34
N ASN A 29 -40.10 -19.78 8.11
CA ASN A 29 -39.94 -20.51 9.36
C ASN A 29 -39.23 -21.86 9.11
N GLY A 30 -38.26 -22.22 9.96
CA GLY A 30 -37.40 -23.39 9.78
C GLY A 30 -36.03 -23.06 9.17
N GLN A 31 -35.40 -24.05 8.54
CA GLN A 31 -34.06 -23.94 7.98
C GLN A 31 -34.08 -23.32 6.58
N ASN A 32 -33.29 -22.26 6.39
CA ASN A 32 -33.09 -21.59 5.10
C ASN A 32 -31.61 -21.65 4.74
N THR A 33 -31.28 -22.26 3.59
CA THR A 33 -29.88 -22.37 3.14
C THR A 33 -29.58 -21.24 2.16
N ILE A 34 -28.44 -20.57 2.35
CA ILE A 34 -27.96 -19.51 1.48
C ILE A 34 -26.58 -19.88 0.99
N GLY A 35 -26.35 -19.73 -0.31
CA GLY A 35 -25.03 -19.80 -0.89
C GLY A 35 -24.91 -19.08 -2.21
N ARG A 36 -23.93 -19.50 -3.02
CA ARG A 36 -23.50 -18.76 -4.21
C ARG A 36 -24.61 -18.51 -5.26
N ASN A 37 -25.66 -19.32 -5.27
CA ASN A 37 -26.75 -19.22 -6.25
C ASN A 37 -27.81 -18.19 -5.83
N ASP A 38 -27.80 -17.77 -4.56
CA ASP A 38 -28.76 -16.83 -3.98
C ASP A 38 -28.25 -15.37 -4.05
N ILE A 39 -27.06 -15.17 -4.60
CA ILE A 39 -26.39 -13.86 -4.66
C ILE A 39 -26.51 -13.34 -6.10
N SER A 40 -26.74 -12.04 -6.24
CA SER A 40 -26.96 -11.40 -7.55
C SER A 40 -25.78 -11.49 -8.51
N VAL A 41 -24.57 -11.72 -7.99
CA VAL A 41 -23.34 -11.88 -8.76
C VAL A 41 -22.80 -13.30 -8.54
N SER A 42 -22.63 -14.05 -9.63
CA SER A 42 -22.10 -15.41 -9.59
C SER A 42 -20.62 -15.43 -9.21
N ASP A 43 -20.31 -15.73 -7.95
CA ASP A 43 -18.95 -15.92 -7.45
C ASP A 43 -18.65 -17.39 -7.13
N LYS A 44 -17.78 -18.01 -7.94
CA LYS A 44 -17.41 -19.43 -7.79
C LYS A 44 -16.62 -19.71 -6.50
N ARG A 45 -16.09 -18.69 -5.83
CA ARG A 45 -15.34 -18.83 -4.58
C ARG A 45 -16.26 -19.07 -3.38
N LEU A 46 -17.54 -18.70 -3.48
CA LEU A 46 -18.53 -18.97 -2.44
C LEU A 46 -19.03 -20.42 -2.53
N SER A 47 -19.26 -21.02 -1.36
CA SER A 47 -19.83 -22.36 -1.24
C SER A 47 -21.27 -22.40 -1.79
N ARG A 48 -21.67 -23.55 -2.34
CA ARG A 48 -23.06 -23.78 -2.81
C ARG A 48 -24.07 -23.66 -1.68
N ASN A 49 -23.71 -24.20 -0.51
CA ASN A 49 -24.41 -24.02 0.76
C ASN A 49 -23.40 -23.31 1.68
N HIS A 50 -23.52 -22.00 1.81
CA HIS A 50 -22.55 -21.18 2.53
C HIS A 50 -22.90 -21.09 4.01
N LEU A 51 -24.17 -20.83 4.30
CA LEU A 51 -24.72 -20.80 5.65
C LEU A 51 -26.14 -21.37 5.66
N SER A 52 -26.60 -21.77 6.83
CA SER A 52 -27.99 -22.05 7.12
C SER A 52 -28.51 -21.10 8.21
N LEU A 53 -29.71 -20.55 7.99
CA LEU A 53 -30.46 -19.74 8.94
C LEU A 53 -31.63 -20.57 9.46
N ASN A 54 -31.57 -20.96 10.72
CA ASN A 54 -32.66 -21.62 11.42
C ASN A 54 -33.49 -20.55 12.13
N LEU A 55 -34.70 -20.32 11.63
CA LEU A 55 -35.62 -19.33 12.16
C LEU A 55 -36.75 -20.01 12.91
N THR A 56 -37.03 -19.53 14.11
CA THR A 56 -38.23 -19.85 14.89
C THR A 56 -38.97 -18.55 15.22
N GLN A 57 -40.16 -18.64 15.82
CA GLN A 57 -40.92 -17.45 16.24
C GLN A 57 -40.19 -16.61 17.31
N THR A 58 -39.23 -17.19 18.02
CA THR A 58 -38.57 -16.57 19.19
C THR A 58 -37.07 -16.40 19.03
N SER A 59 -36.44 -17.15 18.13
CA SER A 59 -34.98 -17.11 17.94
C SER A 59 -34.59 -17.28 16.48
N SER A 60 -33.49 -16.65 16.10
CA SER A 60 -32.89 -16.76 14.77
C SER A 60 -31.43 -17.11 14.94
N THR A 61 -31.02 -18.26 14.40
CA THR A 61 -29.65 -18.77 14.56
C THR A 61 -29.02 -19.01 13.20
N ILE A 62 -27.80 -18.49 13.03
CA ILE A 62 -26.96 -18.75 11.86
C ILE A 62 -25.98 -19.88 12.14
N THR A 63 -25.79 -20.78 11.18
CA THR A 63 -24.77 -21.83 11.18
C THR A 63 -23.99 -21.79 9.88
N VAL A 64 -22.66 -21.90 9.93
CA VAL A 64 -21.83 -21.93 8.71
C VAL A 64 -21.73 -23.38 8.19
N GLU A 65 -22.28 -23.63 7.02
CA GLU A 65 -22.31 -24.97 6.38
C GLU A 65 -21.12 -25.19 5.45
N GLY A 66 -20.63 -24.12 4.81
CA GLY A 66 -19.52 -24.17 3.86
C GLY A 66 -18.15 -24.17 4.52
N THR A 67 -17.11 -24.42 3.73
CA THR A 67 -15.69 -24.26 4.13
C THR A 67 -15.28 -22.78 4.29
N ASN A 68 -16.15 -21.88 3.85
CA ASN A 68 -15.95 -20.45 3.83
C ASN A 68 -16.60 -19.79 5.06
N PRO A 69 -15.92 -18.83 5.72
CA PRO A 69 -16.42 -18.24 6.95
C PRO A 69 -17.48 -17.17 6.69
N VAL A 70 -18.29 -16.91 7.71
CA VAL A 70 -19.27 -15.81 7.73
C VAL A 70 -18.94 -14.86 8.87
N VAL A 71 -19.09 -13.56 8.67
CA VAL A 71 -18.96 -12.57 9.75
C VAL A 71 -20.33 -12.03 10.11
N VAL A 72 -20.64 -12.00 11.40
CA VAL A 72 -21.83 -11.35 11.96
C VAL A 72 -21.38 -10.08 12.67
N VAL A 73 -21.94 -8.95 12.27
CA VAL A 73 -21.77 -7.65 12.93
C VAL A 73 -23.00 -7.38 13.78
N LYS A 74 -22.82 -7.37 15.10
CA LYS A 74 -23.88 -7.09 16.06
C LYS A 74 -24.11 -5.59 16.22
N SER A 75 -25.35 -5.21 16.56
CA SER A 75 -25.68 -3.85 17.01
C SER A 75 -24.72 -3.41 18.14
N GLY A 76 -23.91 -2.38 17.87
CA GLY A 76 -22.77 -1.98 18.72
C GLY A 76 -21.36 -2.28 18.16
N ASN A 77 -21.23 -2.57 16.86
CA ASN A 77 -19.96 -2.80 16.14
C ASN A 77 -19.11 -4.00 16.63
N LYS A 78 -19.71 -4.93 17.40
CA LYS A 78 -19.03 -6.18 17.76
C LYS A 78 -19.06 -7.14 16.56
N ARG A 79 -17.89 -7.40 15.98
CA ARG A 79 -17.68 -8.31 14.85
C ARG A 79 -17.30 -9.70 15.35
N ARG A 80 -18.09 -10.73 15.03
CA ARG A 80 -17.75 -12.13 15.28
C ARG A 80 -17.63 -12.89 13.95
N ARG A 81 -16.50 -13.58 13.75
CA ARG A 81 -16.26 -14.45 12.60
C ARG A 81 -16.60 -15.89 12.97
N LEU A 82 -17.42 -16.52 12.15
CA LEU A 82 -17.89 -17.90 12.30
C LEU A 82 -17.19 -18.82 11.29
N ARG A 83 -16.72 -19.96 11.77
CA ARG A 83 -16.13 -21.05 10.97
C ARG A 83 -17.15 -22.16 10.75
N THR A 84 -16.85 -23.09 9.84
CA THR A 84 -17.69 -24.25 9.53
C THR A 84 -18.16 -24.96 10.81
N GLY A 85 -19.47 -25.14 10.96
CA GLY A 85 -20.12 -25.75 12.12
C GLY A 85 -20.37 -24.82 13.31
N GLU A 86 -19.77 -23.63 13.35
CA GLU A 86 -20.03 -22.64 14.41
C GLU A 86 -21.39 -21.96 14.23
N LYS A 87 -22.00 -21.58 15.37
CA LYS A 87 -23.33 -20.97 15.44
C LYS A 87 -23.30 -19.62 16.16
N GLU A 88 -24.19 -18.73 15.75
CA GLU A 88 -24.52 -17.47 16.42
C GLU A 88 -26.02 -17.25 16.42
N GLU A 89 -26.51 -16.56 17.45
CA GLU A 89 -27.83 -15.96 17.36
C GLU A 89 -27.74 -14.67 16.55
N ILE A 90 -28.81 -14.27 15.87
CA ILE A 90 -28.92 -12.99 15.14
C ILE A 90 -30.21 -12.28 15.55
N VAL A 91 -30.15 -10.95 15.60
CA VAL A 91 -31.29 -10.08 15.94
C VAL A 91 -31.53 -9.08 14.81
N ASN A 92 -32.69 -8.42 14.83
CA ASN A 92 -33.03 -7.40 13.82
C ASN A 92 -31.90 -6.36 13.68
N ASP A 93 -31.62 -5.97 12.44
CA ASP A 93 -30.56 -5.04 12.04
C ASP A 93 -29.11 -5.57 12.13
N ASP A 94 -28.88 -6.82 12.57
CA ASP A 94 -27.55 -7.44 12.46
C ASP A 94 -27.11 -7.57 10.99
N ILE A 95 -25.82 -7.40 10.74
CA ILE A 95 -25.24 -7.51 9.38
C ILE A 95 -24.48 -8.83 9.25
N ILE A 96 -24.78 -9.55 8.18
CA ILE A 96 -24.16 -10.81 7.80
C ILE A 96 -23.27 -10.55 6.58
N GLU A 97 -22.00 -10.93 6.67
CA GLU A 97 -21.01 -10.80 5.61
C GLU A 97 -20.54 -12.19 5.16
N LEU A 98 -20.73 -12.51 3.87
CA LEU A 98 -20.24 -13.75 3.26
C LEU A 98 -18.82 -13.53 2.71
N ILE A 99 -17.89 -14.39 3.11
CA ILE A 99 -16.48 -14.33 2.69
C ILE A 99 -16.17 -15.57 1.84
N PRO A 100 -15.47 -15.45 0.70
CA PRO A 100 -14.85 -14.24 0.15
C PRO A 100 -15.81 -13.40 -0.71
N GLY A 101 -15.52 -12.11 -0.82
CA GLY A 101 -16.22 -11.20 -1.75
C GLY A 101 -17.04 -10.08 -1.10
N ASN A 102 -17.06 -9.99 0.24
CA ASN A 102 -17.68 -8.89 1.00
C ASN A 102 -19.16 -8.68 0.63
N TYR A 103 -19.93 -9.76 0.57
CA TYR A 103 -21.37 -9.69 0.32
C TYR A 103 -22.09 -9.44 1.64
N PHE A 104 -22.62 -8.23 1.81
CA PHE A 104 -23.27 -7.78 3.02
C PHE A 104 -24.79 -7.90 2.93
N TYR A 105 -25.38 -8.43 3.99
CA TYR A 105 -26.82 -8.57 4.15
C TYR A 105 -27.26 -8.07 5.51
N LYS A 106 -28.25 -7.18 5.53
CA LYS A 106 -28.93 -6.78 6.76
C LYS A 106 -30.07 -7.75 7.06
N TYR A 107 -30.10 -8.30 8.28
CA TYR A 107 -31.19 -9.15 8.74
C TYR A 107 -32.37 -8.31 9.24
N VAL A 108 -33.56 -8.53 8.68
CA VAL A 108 -34.78 -7.77 9.02
C VAL A 108 -35.92 -8.72 9.33
N LEU A 109 -36.45 -8.67 10.56
CA LEU A 109 -37.61 -9.45 10.99
C LEU A 109 -38.92 -8.80 10.51
N ILE A 110 -39.85 -9.63 10.05
CA ILE A 110 -41.19 -9.16 9.65
C ILE A 110 -42.06 -9.16 10.91
N THR A 111 -42.26 -7.98 11.50
CA THR A 111 -43.21 -7.81 12.60
C THR A 111 -44.63 -7.75 12.04
N PRO A 112 -45.59 -8.53 12.58
CA PRO A 112 -47.00 -8.39 12.26
C PRO A 112 -47.55 -7.14 12.94
N ASN A 113 -47.25 -5.94 12.40
CA ASN A 113 -48.03 -4.69 12.45
C ASN A 113 -47.13 -3.44 12.29
N SER A 114 -47.00 -2.94 11.06
CA SER A 114 -46.75 -1.50 10.80
C SER A 114 -47.04 -1.08 9.35
N ASN A 115 -48.14 -1.59 8.76
CA ASN A 115 -48.68 -1.05 7.51
C ASN A 115 -50.16 -0.71 7.69
N LEU A 116 -50.43 0.31 8.50
CA LEU A 116 -51.72 0.99 8.57
C LEU A 116 -51.47 2.43 9.03
N GLN A 117 -51.15 3.31 8.08
CA GLN A 117 -51.65 4.70 8.01
C GLN A 117 -51.16 5.37 6.73
N LYS A 118 -51.92 5.17 5.65
CA LYS A 118 -52.15 6.22 4.66
C LYS A 118 -53.57 6.08 4.12
N ARG A 119 -54.33 7.17 4.28
CA ARG A 119 -55.64 7.52 3.71
C ARG A 119 -56.91 7.08 4.44
N GLY A 120 -57.48 8.04 5.17
CA GLY A 120 -58.81 8.58 4.83
C GLY A 120 -59.81 8.67 5.97
N CYS A 121 -60.13 9.89 6.42
CA CYS A 121 -61.49 10.28 6.81
C CYS A 121 -61.67 11.78 6.58
N PHE A 122 -62.57 12.09 5.64
CA PHE A 122 -63.22 13.37 5.45
C PHE A 122 -64.51 13.34 6.28
N GLU A 123 -64.72 14.34 7.12
CA GLU A 123 -65.99 14.94 7.58
C GLU A 123 -65.52 16.06 8.53
N GLY A 124 -65.71 17.36 8.27
CA GLY A 124 -66.92 18.02 7.82
C GLY A 124 -67.41 18.86 9.00
N ARG A 125 -66.91 20.10 9.13
CA ARG A 125 -67.55 21.19 9.90
C ARG A 125 -66.94 22.54 9.51
N GLU A 126 -67.69 23.26 8.68
CA GLU A 126 -67.57 24.71 8.52
C GLU A 126 -67.95 25.41 9.84
N ASN A 127 -67.21 26.46 10.18
CA ASN A 127 -67.76 27.76 10.60
C ASN A 127 -66.62 28.76 10.86
N GLY A 128 -66.76 29.97 10.29
CA GLY A 128 -66.28 31.20 10.95
C GLY A 128 -65.07 31.93 10.35
N ILE A 129 -65.32 32.74 9.32
CA ILE A 129 -64.98 34.18 9.16
C ILE A 129 -63.81 34.74 10.00
N GLY A 130 -62.84 35.40 9.35
CA GLY A 130 -61.92 36.33 10.05
C GLY A 130 -60.68 36.80 9.28
N GLU A 131 -60.86 37.85 8.48
CA GLU A 131 -59.92 38.88 8.00
C GLU A 131 -58.42 38.93 8.45
N SER A 132 -57.57 39.18 7.44
CA SER A 132 -56.57 40.29 7.38
C SER A 132 -55.35 40.27 8.31
N LYS A 133 -54.14 40.20 7.71
CA LYS A 133 -53.26 41.38 7.56
C LYS A 133 -51.92 41.06 6.88
N ARG A 134 -51.59 41.98 5.98
CA ARG A 134 -50.29 42.23 5.33
C ARG A 134 -49.16 42.43 6.34
N LYS A 135 -47.94 42.01 5.98
CA LYS A 135 -46.79 42.93 5.92
C LYS A 135 -45.70 42.41 5.00
N LYS A 136 -45.56 43.12 3.87
CA LYS A 136 -44.34 43.21 3.07
C LYS A 136 -43.26 43.89 3.91
N ILE A 137 -42.02 43.41 3.84
CA ILE A 137 -40.86 44.28 3.66
C ILE A 137 -40.08 43.71 2.47
N ARG A 138 -39.80 44.60 1.53
CA ARG A 138 -39.11 44.41 0.26
C ARG A 138 -38.14 45.57 0.18
N GLU A 139 -36.88 45.27 -0.09
CA GLU A 139 -35.85 46.12 -0.72
C GLU A 139 -34.64 45.17 -0.86
N GLY A 140 -34.20 44.78 -2.06
CA GLY A 140 -33.80 45.62 -3.20
C GLY A 140 -32.31 45.92 -3.00
N ILE A 141 -31.37 45.43 -3.82
CA ILE A 141 -31.09 45.79 -5.23
C ILE A 141 -30.00 44.79 -5.68
N SER A 142 -30.20 43.98 -6.74
CA SER A 142 -29.80 44.18 -8.14
C SER A 142 -28.27 44.30 -8.33
N SER A 143 -27.58 43.65 -9.28
CA SER A 143 -27.98 43.35 -10.66
C SER A 143 -27.01 42.35 -11.33
N SER A 144 -27.55 41.56 -12.24
CA SER A 144 -26.89 40.89 -13.38
C SER A 144 -25.98 41.86 -14.17
N SER A 145 -25.02 41.46 -15.00
CA SER A 145 -25.24 40.72 -16.26
C SER A 145 -23.93 40.56 -17.05
N LYS A 146 -23.95 39.57 -17.97
CA LYS A 146 -23.34 39.53 -19.31
C LYS A 146 -21.91 38.99 -19.53
N VAL A 147 -21.94 37.90 -20.30
CA VAL A 147 -20.92 37.34 -21.18
C VAL A 147 -20.49 38.36 -22.24
N GLU A 148 -19.18 38.47 -22.48
CA GLU A 148 -18.61 38.92 -23.75
C GLU A 148 -17.39 38.07 -24.12
N MET A 149 -17.31 37.72 -25.40
CA MET A 149 -16.28 36.92 -26.03
C MET A 149 -15.41 37.87 -26.88
N LYS A 150 -14.11 37.99 -26.59
CA LYS A 150 -13.13 38.62 -27.50
C LYS A 150 -11.81 37.86 -27.54
N LYS A 151 -11.29 37.75 -28.76
CA LYS A 151 -10.05 37.08 -29.19
C LYS A 151 -8.79 37.88 -28.81
N GLY A 152 -7.71 37.15 -28.52
CA GLY A 152 -6.32 37.50 -28.85
C GLY A 152 -5.51 38.25 -27.79
N GLY A 153 -4.36 37.67 -27.37
CA GLY A 153 -3.24 38.40 -26.76
C GLY A 153 -2.55 37.73 -25.56
N SER A 154 -1.33 37.24 -25.81
CA SER A 154 -0.17 36.96 -24.93
C SER A 154 -0.25 35.82 -23.86
N PRO A 155 0.89 35.13 -23.61
CA PRO A 155 0.94 33.90 -22.81
C PRO A 155 0.81 34.24 -21.32
N ARG A 156 -0.10 33.56 -20.63
CA ARG A 156 -0.27 33.68 -19.19
C ARG A 156 1.03 33.30 -18.48
N ASN A 157 1.48 34.22 -17.63
CA ASN A 157 2.65 34.10 -16.79
C ASN A 157 2.68 32.76 -16.04
N PHE A 158 3.74 31.99 -16.30
CA PHE A 158 4.11 30.78 -15.57
C PHE A 158 4.52 31.06 -14.10
N GLU A 159 4.60 32.33 -13.71
CA GLU A 159 4.99 32.76 -12.36
C GLU A 159 3.90 32.49 -11.31
N GLU A 160 2.62 32.45 -11.68
CA GLU A 160 1.54 32.13 -10.71
C GLU A 160 1.49 30.65 -10.32
N ALA A 161 2.04 29.74 -11.14
CA ALA A 161 2.09 28.30 -10.83
C ALA A 161 3.23 27.92 -9.85
N ILE A 162 4.18 28.83 -9.62
CA ILE A 162 5.35 28.61 -8.75
C ILE A 162 5.07 29.09 -7.32
N ARG A 163 4.07 29.97 -7.12
CA ARG A 163 3.81 30.61 -5.83
C ARG A 163 3.16 29.70 -4.80
N ASP A 164 2.48 28.64 -5.25
CA ASP A 164 1.70 27.75 -4.38
C ASP A 164 2.38 26.38 -4.14
N PHE A 165 3.62 26.17 -4.60
CA PHE A 165 4.40 24.99 -4.20
C PHE A 165 5.22 25.30 -2.94
N VAL A 166 4.53 25.31 -1.81
CA VAL A 166 5.14 25.17 -0.50
C VAL A 166 4.97 23.70 -0.10
N VAL A 167 6.06 22.99 0.14
CA VAL A 167 5.98 21.72 0.88
C VAL A 167 5.54 22.11 2.27
N SER A 168 4.25 21.95 2.57
CA SER A 168 3.68 22.17 3.89
C SER A 168 4.55 21.47 4.92
N GLU A 169 5.04 22.21 5.92
CA GLU A 169 5.75 21.62 7.07
C GLU A 169 4.86 20.59 7.80
N ASP A 170 3.53 20.66 7.60
CA ASP A 170 2.53 19.81 8.24
C ASP A 170 1.97 18.66 7.37
N GLU A 171 2.31 18.53 6.07
CA GLU A 171 1.77 17.47 5.22
C GLU A 171 2.84 16.64 4.49
N LEU A 172 2.95 15.37 4.93
CA LEU A 172 3.93 14.34 4.55
C LEU A 172 5.27 14.45 5.31
N GLY A 173 5.21 14.22 6.63
CA GLY A 173 6.42 13.98 7.44
C GLY A 173 7.43 13.12 6.69
N LEU A 174 8.66 13.65 6.60
CA LEU A 174 9.85 13.19 5.87
C LEU A 174 10.33 11.81 6.34
N THR A 175 9.49 10.79 6.21
CA THR A 175 9.66 9.51 6.89
C THR A 175 8.99 8.34 6.16
N PHE A 176 9.34 7.13 6.57
CA PHE A 176 8.79 5.87 6.09
C PHE A 176 7.25 5.86 6.06
N ARG A 177 6.67 5.48 4.93
CA ARG A 177 5.22 5.34 4.71
C ARG A 177 4.89 3.95 4.17
N PRO A 178 3.79 3.33 4.64
CA PRO A 178 3.22 2.19 3.95
C PRO A 178 2.54 2.64 2.64
N LEU A 179 2.49 1.74 1.66
CA LEU A 179 1.67 1.95 0.47
C LEU A 179 0.18 1.72 0.77
N ARG A 180 -0.66 2.41 0.01
CA ARG A 180 -2.13 2.28 0.09
C ARG A 180 -2.55 0.89 -0.39
N VAL A 181 -3.53 0.31 0.29
CA VAL A 181 -4.12 -0.99 -0.07
C VAL A 181 -5.59 -0.81 -0.37
N LYS A 182 -6.03 -1.20 -1.57
CA LYS A 182 -7.35 -0.86 -2.12
C LYS A 182 -8.51 -1.41 -1.28
N GLU A 183 -8.38 -2.64 -0.78
CA GLU A 183 -9.44 -3.34 -0.05
C GLU A 183 -9.40 -3.13 1.47
N LEU A 184 -8.45 -2.33 1.99
CA LEU A 184 -8.41 -2.01 3.41
C LEU A 184 -9.39 -0.88 3.77
N PRO A 185 -9.94 -0.89 4.99
CA PRO A 185 -10.78 0.19 5.48
C PRO A 185 -10.02 1.53 5.51
N ALA A 186 -10.74 2.64 5.36
CA ALA A 186 -10.14 3.98 5.24
C ALA A 186 -9.14 4.30 6.36
N TRP A 187 -9.45 3.94 7.61
CA TRP A 187 -8.58 4.16 8.77
C TRP A 187 -7.21 3.47 8.65
N ALA A 188 -7.14 2.31 7.98
CA ALA A 188 -5.88 1.59 7.79
C ALA A 188 -5.03 2.20 6.66
N ASN A 189 -5.63 3.09 5.86
CA ASN A 189 -5.02 3.81 4.75
C ASN A 189 -4.70 5.29 5.04
N THR A 190 -5.08 5.83 6.20
CA THR A 190 -5.01 7.28 6.51
C THR A 190 -3.62 7.90 6.27
N SER A 191 -2.54 7.18 6.56
CA SER A 191 -1.16 7.68 6.42
C SER A 191 -0.38 7.02 5.27
N CYS A 192 -1.09 6.44 4.31
CA CYS A 192 -0.49 5.63 3.23
C CYS A 192 -0.41 6.42 1.92
N VAL A 193 0.52 6.03 1.06
CA VAL A 193 0.72 6.69 -0.24
C VAL A 193 0.42 5.74 -1.40
N SER A 194 -0.16 6.28 -2.47
CA SER A 194 -0.29 5.62 -3.76
C SER A 194 0.82 6.06 -4.71
N ILE A 195 0.95 5.40 -5.87
CA ILE A 195 1.95 5.79 -6.89
C ILE A 195 1.78 7.23 -7.37
N ASN A 196 0.54 7.73 -7.40
CA ASN A 196 0.24 9.11 -7.81
C ASN A 196 0.59 10.14 -6.74
N ASP A 197 0.61 9.75 -5.47
CA ASP A 197 1.07 10.63 -4.40
C ASP A 197 2.60 10.79 -4.44
N VAL A 198 3.29 9.74 -4.88
CA VAL A 198 4.75 9.67 -5.00
C VAL A 198 5.24 10.37 -6.26
N ILE A 199 4.68 10.03 -7.42
CA ILE A 199 5.06 10.57 -8.74
C ILE A 199 4.07 11.67 -9.14
N LYS A 200 4.36 12.89 -8.68
CA LYS A 200 3.55 14.09 -8.97
C LYS A 200 4.43 15.32 -9.16
N GLY A 201 3.82 16.38 -9.69
CA GLY A 201 4.47 17.66 -9.95
C GLY A 201 5.25 17.69 -11.26
N ASP A 202 6.00 18.77 -11.45
CA ASP A 202 6.72 19.07 -12.69
C ASP A 202 8.08 18.38 -12.72
N ILE A 203 8.06 17.07 -12.93
CA ILE A 203 9.26 16.25 -13.01
C ILE A 203 9.96 16.51 -14.36
N LEU A 204 11.24 16.91 -14.31
CA LEU A 204 12.08 17.17 -15.47
C LEU A 204 12.75 15.89 -16.00
N ALA A 205 13.12 14.99 -15.08
CA ALA A 205 13.65 13.68 -15.40
C ALA A 205 13.30 12.66 -14.31
N ALA A 206 13.03 11.42 -14.70
CA ALA A 206 12.76 10.32 -13.77
C ALA A 206 13.66 9.12 -14.05
N ILE A 207 14.23 8.55 -12.99
CA ILE A 207 14.95 7.27 -13.05
C ILE A 207 14.18 6.29 -12.16
N LEU A 208 13.61 5.25 -12.77
CA LEU A 208 12.81 4.22 -12.11
C LEU A 208 13.58 2.91 -12.10
N SER A 209 14.07 2.49 -10.93
CA SER A 209 14.73 1.21 -10.73
C SER A 209 13.76 0.20 -10.17
N ASN A 210 13.63 -0.97 -10.81
CA ASN A 210 12.77 -2.04 -10.33
C ASN A 210 13.18 -3.43 -10.82
N TYR A 211 12.68 -4.48 -10.17
CA TYR A 211 12.83 -5.85 -10.65
C TYR A 211 11.80 -6.16 -11.74
N MET A 212 10.51 -6.01 -11.44
CA MET A 212 9.40 -6.22 -12.39
C MET A 212 8.71 -4.90 -12.78
N VAL A 213 8.37 -4.77 -14.06
CA VAL A 213 7.73 -3.57 -14.62
C VAL A 213 6.63 -3.95 -15.60
N ASP A 214 5.39 -3.69 -15.21
CA ASP A 214 4.24 -3.70 -16.11
C ASP A 214 4.02 -2.29 -16.66
N MET A 215 4.42 -2.07 -17.91
CA MET A 215 4.32 -0.77 -18.57
C MET A 215 2.87 -0.34 -18.81
N ASP A 216 1.96 -1.26 -19.09
CA ASP A 216 0.56 -0.94 -19.33
C ASP A 216 -0.09 -0.46 -18.04
N TRP A 217 0.15 -1.18 -16.95
CA TRP A 217 -0.30 -0.76 -15.64
C TRP A 217 0.35 0.56 -15.21
N LEU A 218 1.68 0.73 -15.34
CA LEU A 218 2.38 1.93 -14.88
C LEU A 218 1.83 3.20 -15.56
N LEU A 219 1.66 3.15 -16.89
CA LEU A 219 1.15 4.30 -17.66
C LEU A 219 -0.32 4.58 -17.37
N SER A 220 -1.13 3.55 -17.09
CA SER A 220 -2.52 3.72 -16.69
C SER A 220 -2.68 4.21 -15.26
N ALA A 221 -1.87 3.71 -14.33
CA ALA A 221 -1.97 4.00 -12.91
C ALA A 221 -1.36 5.36 -12.56
N CYS A 222 -0.32 5.78 -13.28
CA CYS A 222 0.33 7.07 -13.12
C CYS A 222 0.49 7.79 -14.46
N PRO A 223 -0.58 8.36 -15.05
CA PRO A 223 -0.48 9.04 -16.34
C PRO A 223 0.51 10.22 -16.37
N THR A 224 0.82 10.80 -15.21
CA THR A 224 1.81 11.88 -15.06
C THR A 224 3.20 11.44 -15.49
N ILE A 225 3.62 10.19 -15.22
CA ILE A 225 4.96 9.71 -15.61
C ILE A 225 5.16 9.73 -17.13
N ALA A 226 4.09 9.52 -17.90
CA ALA A 226 4.12 9.55 -19.36
C ALA A 226 4.41 10.94 -19.92
N LYS A 227 4.13 12.00 -19.14
CA LYS A 227 4.38 13.40 -19.51
C LYS A 227 5.81 13.85 -19.17
N VAL A 228 6.55 13.06 -18.41
CA VAL A 228 7.92 13.40 -18.02
C VAL A 228 8.84 13.40 -19.26
N PRO A 229 9.59 14.48 -19.52
CA PRO A 229 10.37 14.62 -20.74
C PRO A 229 11.48 13.59 -20.91
N ASN A 230 12.06 13.08 -19.82
CA ASN A 230 13.12 12.09 -19.85
C ASN A 230 12.89 11.04 -18.76
N VAL A 231 12.72 9.78 -19.15
CA VAL A 231 12.53 8.68 -18.19
C VAL A 231 13.49 7.55 -18.51
N MET A 232 14.23 7.10 -17.51
CA MET A 232 15.01 5.87 -17.57
C MET A 232 14.36 4.82 -16.68
N VAL A 233 14.12 3.63 -17.23
CA VAL A 233 13.65 2.47 -16.48
C VAL A 233 14.78 1.45 -16.40
N ILE A 234 15.27 1.23 -15.19
CA ILE A 234 16.29 0.22 -14.88
C ILE A 234 15.56 -1.03 -14.39
N HIS A 235 15.66 -2.12 -15.13
CA HIS A 235 14.80 -3.29 -14.92
C HIS A 235 15.57 -4.61 -14.72
N GLY A 236 14.91 -5.57 -14.06
CA GLY A 236 15.34 -6.97 -13.95
C GLY A 236 14.66 -7.92 -14.94
N GLU A 237 13.77 -7.41 -15.80
CA GLU A 237 12.93 -8.21 -16.70
C GLU A 237 13.69 -9.11 -17.69
N GLY A 238 13.08 -10.23 -18.04
CA GLY A 238 13.53 -11.15 -19.07
C GLY A 238 13.26 -10.64 -20.49
N GLU A 239 13.80 -11.33 -21.51
CA GLU A 239 13.74 -10.88 -22.91
C GLU A 239 12.29 -10.73 -23.42
N GLY A 240 11.39 -11.65 -23.07
CA GLY A 240 9.98 -11.58 -23.50
C GLY A 240 9.26 -10.33 -22.99
N THR A 241 9.37 -10.04 -21.69
CA THR A 241 8.78 -8.82 -21.10
C THR A 241 9.48 -7.57 -21.63
N LEU A 242 10.80 -7.60 -21.82
CA LEU A 242 11.55 -6.48 -22.39
C LEU A 242 11.05 -6.07 -23.77
N GLU A 243 10.77 -7.03 -24.66
CA GLU A 243 10.19 -6.73 -25.97
C GLU A 243 8.80 -6.08 -25.86
N HIS A 244 7.99 -6.49 -24.88
CA HIS A 244 6.73 -5.81 -24.58
C HIS A 244 6.95 -4.38 -24.09
N MET A 245 7.87 -4.17 -23.15
CA MET A 245 8.21 -2.85 -22.64
C MET A 245 8.70 -1.91 -23.76
N LYS A 246 9.53 -2.40 -24.69
CA LYS A 246 10.01 -1.63 -25.85
C LYS A 246 8.88 -1.15 -26.75
N ARG A 247 7.83 -1.96 -26.95
CA ARG A 247 6.65 -1.58 -27.76
C ARG A 247 5.73 -0.59 -27.06
N ARG A 248 5.66 -0.64 -25.73
CA ARG A 248 4.70 0.15 -24.94
C ARG A 248 5.26 1.45 -24.39
N LYS A 249 6.57 1.55 -24.20
CA LYS A 249 7.20 2.76 -23.66
C LYS A 249 7.01 3.97 -24.60
N PRO A 250 6.89 5.18 -24.05
CA PRO A 250 7.06 6.41 -24.83
C PRO A 250 8.43 6.47 -25.54
N ALA A 251 8.50 7.20 -26.65
CA ALA A 251 9.69 7.24 -27.51
C ALA A 251 10.95 7.74 -26.77
N ASN A 252 10.78 8.74 -25.92
CA ASN A 252 11.80 9.40 -25.10
C ASN A 252 12.27 8.59 -23.87
N TRP A 253 11.73 7.39 -23.65
CA TRP A 253 12.13 6.56 -22.52
C TRP A 253 13.32 5.66 -22.85
N ILE A 254 14.23 5.50 -21.88
CA ILE A 254 15.39 4.62 -21.96
C ILE A 254 15.12 3.38 -21.10
N LEU A 255 15.34 2.19 -21.64
CA LEU A 255 15.32 0.95 -20.87
C LEU A 255 16.76 0.49 -20.65
N HIS A 256 17.13 0.20 -19.39
CA HIS A 256 18.45 -0.28 -19.02
C HIS A 256 18.36 -1.54 -18.17
N LYS A 257 19.14 -2.56 -18.53
CA LYS A 257 19.27 -3.80 -17.76
C LYS A 257 20.69 -3.89 -17.21
N PRO A 258 20.91 -3.73 -15.89
CA PRO A 258 22.23 -3.83 -15.30
C PRO A 258 22.86 -5.20 -15.54
N ARG A 259 24.19 -5.22 -15.65
CA ARG A 259 24.93 -6.49 -15.81
C ARG A 259 24.92 -7.27 -14.49
N LEU A 260 24.65 -8.57 -14.58
CA LEU A 260 24.67 -9.50 -13.46
C LEU A 260 25.75 -10.57 -13.73
N PRO A 261 27.03 -10.27 -13.43
CA PRO A 261 28.15 -11.13 -13.81
C PRO A 261 28.27 -12.42 -12.99
N ILE A 262 27.52 -12.53 -11.89
CA ILE A 262 27.51 -13.70 -11.00
C ILE A 262 26.20 -14.45 -11.22
N SER A 263 26.28 -15.76 -11.43
CA SER A 263 25.12 -16.64 -11.60
C SER A 263 24.11 -16.47 -10.46
N PHE A 264 22.83 -16.61 -10.80
CA PHE A 264 21.69 -16.44 -9.87
C PHE A 264 21.54 -15.02 -9.29
N GLY A 265 22.34 -14.04 -9.75
CA GLY A 265 22.15 -12.63 -9.41
C GLY A 265 20.81 -12.09 -9.91
N THR A 266 20.26 -11.10 -9.22
CA THR A 266 19.01 -10.42 -9.60
C THR A 266 19.13 -8.92 -9.36
N HIS A 267 18.66 -8.10 -10.31
CA HIS A 267 18.47 -6.67 -10.06
C HIS A 267 17.20 -6.47 -9.23
N HIS A 268 17.35 -6.44 -7.91
CA HIS A 268 16.21 -6.40 -6.98
C HIS A 268 15.87 -5.01 -6.45
N SER A 269 16.74 -4.02 -6.74
CA SER A 269 16.62 -2.66 -6.22
C SER A 269 15.36 -1.98 -6.75
N LYS A 270 14.69 -1.26 -5.85
CA LYS A 270 13.41 -0.59 -6.10
C LYS A 270 13.52 0.84 -5.58
N ALA A 271 13.78 1.75 -6.50
CA ALA A 271 14.06 3.13 -6.17
C ALA A 271 13.57 4.04 -7.29
N MET A 272 13.22 5.27 -6.93
CA MET A 272 12.91 6.30 -7.90
C MET A 272 13.74 7.54 -7.58
N PHE A 273 14.26 8.17 -8.62
CA PHE A 273 14.95 9.45 -8.53
C PHE A 273 14.21 10.42 -9.44
N LEU A 274 13.50 11.38 -8.84
CA LEU A 274 12.67 12.33 -9.56
C LEU A 274 13.32 13.70 -9.48
N VAL A 275 13.82 14.19 -10.61
CA VAL A 275 14.48 15.50 -10.72
C VAL A 275 13.44 16.56 -11.00
N TYR A 276 13.40 17.57 -10.14
CA TYR A 276 12.52 18.72 -10.19
C TYR A 276 13.32 20.00 -10.46
N PRO A 277 12.68 21.13 -10.81
CA PRO A 277 13.37 22.40 -10.93
C PRO A 277 14.10 22.81 -9.64
N GLN A 278 13.57 22.46 -8.46
CA GLN A 278 14.10 22.87 -7.15
C GLN A 278 15.08 21.86 -6.53
N GLY A 279 15.19 20.63 -7.07
CA GLY A 279 16.04 19.60 -6.47
C GLY A 279 15.70 18.19 -6.95
N VAL A 280 15.97 17.19 -6.11
CA VAL A 280 15.67 15.79 -6.38
C VAL A 280 14.88 15.18 -5.24
N ARG A 281 13.86 14.39 -5.58
CA ARG A 281 13.25 13.44 -4.65
C ARG A 281 13.91 12.09 -4.81
N VAL A 282 14.44 11.55 -3.72
CA VAL A 282 14.93 10.17 -3.67
C VAL A 282 13.89 9.31 -2.97
N ILE A 283 13.49 8.23 -3.61
CA ILE A 283 12.56 7.24 -3.07
C ILE A 283 13.23 5.88 -3.11
N VAL A 284 13.16 5.12 -2.02
CA VAL A 284 13.43 3.67 -2.05
C VAL A 284 12.22 2.97 -1.45
N HIS A 285 11.77 1.92 -2.10
CA HIS A 285 10.53 1.25 -1.75
C HIS A 285 10.63 -0.25 -1.99
N THR A 286 9.57 -0.98 -1.63
CA THR A 286 9.57 -2.44 -1.69
C THR A 286 8.69 -3.02 -2.81
N ALA A 287 7.81 -2.21 -3.39
CA ALA A 287 6.88 -2.63 -4.44
C ALA A 287 7.52 -2.77 -5.82
N ASN A 288 7.22 -3.85 -6.55
CA ASN A 288 7.44 -3.88 -7.98
C ASN A 288 6.50 -2.90 -8.71
N LEU A 289 6.85 -2.46 -9.93
CA LEU A 289 5.97 -1.57 -10.73
C LEU A 289 4.87 -2.38 -11.43
N ILE A 290 4.02 -3.03 -10.62
CA ILE A 290 2.88 -3.84 -11.05
C ILE A 290 1.67 -3.57 -10.14
N PHE A 291 0.46 -3.83 -10.64
CA PHE A 291 -0.79 -3.58 -9.92
C PHE A 291 -0.81 -4.17 -8.50
N VAL A 292 -0.49 -5.47 -8.39
CA VAL A 292 -0.68 -6.21 -7.14
C VAL A 292 0.17 -5.64 -6.01
N ASP A 293 1.43 -5.28 -6.29
CA ASP A 293 2.34 -4.77 -5.27
C ASP A 293 1.92 -3.39 -4.75
N TRP A 294 1.39 -2.52 -5.61
CA TRP A 294 0.97 -1.17 -5.21
C TRP A 294 -0.45 -1.09 -4.63
N ASN A 295 -1.25 -2.15 -4.73
CA ASN A 295 -2.68 -2.09 -4.36
C ASN A 295 -3.12 -3.17 -3.37
N ASN A 296 -2.41 -4.31 -3.29
CA ASN A 296 -2.89 -5.48 -2.56
C ASN A 296 -1.93 -5.97 -1.47
N LYS A 297 -0.71 -5.42 -1.40
CA LYS A 297 0.35 -5.89 -0.49
C LYS A 297 0.79 -4.85 0.53
N SER A 298 1.26 -5.34 1.67
CA SER A 298 1.96 -4.51 2.65
C SER A 298 3.35 -4.21 2.08
N GLN A 299 3.54 -2.95 1.68
CA GLN A 299 4.78 -2.43 1.12
C GLN A 299 5.18 -1.19 1.90
N GLY A 300 6.48 -0.96 2.02
CA GLY A 300 7.07 0.23 2.60
C GLY A 300 7.74 1.09 1.54
N LEU A 301 7.79 2.38 1.82
CA LEU A 301 8.45 3.40 1.04
C LEU A 301 9.08 4.41 1.99
N TRP A 302 10.30 4.82 1.71
CA TRP A 302 10.87 6.05 2.24
C TRP A 302 11.06 7.00 1.08
N MET A 303 10.83 8.28 1.33
CA MET A 303 11.08 9.35 0.39
C MET A 303 11.60 10.58 1.13
N GLN A 304 12.53 11.28 0.50
CA GLN A 304 13.02 12.56 0.98
C GLN A 304 13.41 13.44 -0.22
N ASP A 305 13.18 14.75 -0.08
CA ASP A 305 13.53 15.77 -1.05
C ASP A 305 14.86 16.42 -0.67
N PHE A 306 15.71 16.67 -1.67
CA PHE A 306 17.04 17.25 -1.52
C PHE A 306 17.20 18.42 -2.51
N PRO A 307 17.46 19.65 -2.04
CA PRO A 307 17.60 20.80 -2.92
C PRO A 307 18.91 20.75 -3.71
N TRP A 308 19.09 21.69 -4.63
CA TRP A 308 20.40 21.93 -5.27
C TRP A 308 21.42 22.45 -4.23
N LYS A 309 22.71 22.13 -4.44
CA LYS A 309 23.80 22.78 -3.68
C LYS A 309 23.98 24.23 -4.12
N GLU A 310 24.20 25.11 -3.16
CA GLU A 310 24.46 26.54 -3.40
C GLU A 310 25.93 26.82 -3.76
N GLU A 311 26.88 26.02 -3.25
CA GLU A 311 28.32 26.19 -3.46
C GLU A 311 28.99 24.94 -4.09
N GLU A 312 30.23 25.12 -4.57
CA GLU A 312 31.10 24.05 -5.12
C GLU A 312 31.17 22.83 -4.20
N PRO A 313 31.35 21.60 -4.74
CA PRO A 313 31.16 20.37 -3.98
C PRO A 313 32.17 20.26 -2.83
N GLY A 314 31.70 20.58 -1.62
CA GLY A 314 32.36 20.21 -0.37
C GLY A 314 32.42 18.69 -0.17
N LYS A 315 33.03 18.24 0.93
CA LYS A 315 33.11 16.81 1.26
C LYS A 315 31.69 16.24 1.42
N GLY A 316 31.27 15.39 0.48
CA GLY A 316 29.93 14.78 0.48
C GLY A 316 29.64 14.00 1.77
N CYS A 317 28.37 14.01 2.20
CA CYS A 317 27.94 13.32 3.41
C CYS A 317 27.89 11.79 3.21
N GLY A 318 27.69 11.03 4.29
CA GLY A 318 27.61 9.56 4.21
C GLY A 318 26.57 9.07 3.20
N PHE A 319 25.38 9.67 3.17
CA PHE A 319 24.32 9.32 2.23
C PHE A 319 24.70 9.61 0.77
N GLU A 320 25.26 10.79 0.49
CA GLU A 320 25.70 11.18 -0.86
C GLU A 320 26.72 10.19 -1.43
N ASN A 321 27.76 9.88 -0.65
CA ASN A 321 28.82 8.97 -1.09
C ASN A 321 28.25 7.57 -1.37
N ASP A 322 27.41 7.06 -0.48
CA ASP A 322 26.78 5.75 -0.63
C ASP A 322 25.87 5.68 -1.86
N LEU A 323 25.08 6.74 -2.10
CA LEU A 323 24.20 6.84 -3.27
C LEU A 323 24.99 6.87 -4.58
N VAL A 324 25.97 7.77 -4.69
CA VAL A 324 26.75 7.95 -5.92
C VAL A 324 27.59 6.71 -6.22
N ASP A 325 28.17 6.07 -5.21
CA ASP A 325 28.88 4.79 -5.38
C ASP A 325 27.93 3.73 -5.93
N TYR A 326 26.72 3.59 -5.37
CA TYR A 326 25.73 2.63 -5.85
C TYR A 326 25.30 2.90 -7.30
N LEU A 327 24.93 4.15 -7.63
CA LEU A 327 24.52 4.52 -8.99
C LEU A 327 25.64 4.28 -10.01
N SER A 328 26.90 4.49 -9.61
CA SER A 328 28.08 4.23 -10.45
C SER A 328 28.25 2.74 -10.79
N MET A 329 27.68 1.83 -9.99
CA MET A 329 27.69 0.38 -10.23
C MET A 329 26.59 -0.09 -11.18
N LEU A 330 25.53 0.70 -11.38
CA LEU A 330 24.47 0.35 -12.33
C LEU A 330 24.91 0.45 -13.79
N LYS A 331 25.97 1.23 -14.07
CA LYS A 331 26.56 1.41 -15.41
C LYS A 331 25.50 1.73 -16.49
N TRP A 332 24.53 2.56 -16.13
CA TRP A 332 23.51 3.02 -17.07
C TRP A 332 24.11 3.99 -18.11
N PRO A 333 23.50 4.11 -19.30
CA PRO A 333 23.92 5.12 -20.27
C PRO A 333 23.62 6.53 -19.73
N GLU A 334 24.50 7.48 -20.01
CA GLU A 334 24.20 8.87 -19.73
C GLU A 334 23.17 9.42 -20.73
N PHE A 335 22.37 10.39 -20.31
CA PHE A 335 21.38 11.03 -21.16
C PHE A 335 21.27 12.53 -20.83
N ILE A 336 20.99 13.33 -21.86
CA ILE A 336 20.97 14.79 -21.74
C ILE A 336 19.56 15.27 -21.42
N VAL A 337 19.46 16.11 -20.39
CA VAL A 337 18.22 16.77 -19.99
C VAL A 337 18.40 18.27 -20.11
N LYS A 338 17.41 18.96 -20.68
CA LYS A 338 17.37 20.43 -20.68
C LYS A 338 16.67 20.90 -19.41
N LEU A 339 17.43 21.50 -18.50
CA LEU A 339 16.90 22.12 -17.29
C LEU A 339 16.68 23.62 -17.54
N PRO A 340 15.55 24.22 -17.11
CA PRO A 340 15.24 25.63 -17.37
C PRO A 340 16.37 26.60 -16.98
N ASN A 341 17.03 26.36 -15.84
CA ASN A 341 18.03 27.27 -15.28
C ASN A 341 19.50 26.81 -15.47
N LEU A 342 19.74 25.56 -15.87
CA LEU A 342 21.08 24.99 -16.01
C LEU A 342 21.44 24.59 -17.45
N GLY A 343 20.53 24.77 -18.41
CA GLY A 343 20.72 24.35 -19.79
C GLY A 343 20.77 22.83 -19.94
N SER A 344 21.50 22.36 -20.95
CA SER A 344 21.67 20.92 -21.22
C SER A 344 22.66 20.30 -20.23
N ILE A 345 22.19 19.35 -19.42
CA ILE A 345 23.01 18.62 -18.45
C ILE A 345 22.99 17.12 -18.74
N SER A 346 24.13 16.45 -18.55
CA SER A 346 24.20 14.99 -18.61
C SER A 346 23.78 14.39 -17.27
N ILE A 347 22.78 13.50 -17.29
CA ILE A 347 22.38 12.70 -16.13
C ILE A 347 23.16 11.39 -16.14
N ASN A 348 24.03 11.24 -15.16
CA ASN A 348 24.80 10.04 -14.85
C ASN A 348 24.93 9.89 -13.32
N ALA A 349 25.77 9.00 -12.81
CA ALA A 349 25.93 8.84 -11.36
C ALA A 349 26.51 10.11 -10.67
N SER A 350 27.44 10.82 -11.31
CA SER A 350 28.05 12.02 -10.71
C SER A 350 27.14 13.24 -10.75
N PHE A 351 26.14 13.29 -11.64
CA PHE A 351 25.07 14.29 -11.63
C PHE A 351 24.42 14.41 -10.25
N PHE A 352 24.24 13.29 -9.54
CA PHE A 352 23.61 13.28 -8.22
C PHE A 352 24.44 13.97 -7.13
N LYS A 353 25.71 14.29 -7.35
CA LYS A 353 26.52 15.11 -6.42
C LYS A 353 26.10 16.57 -6.36
N LYS A 354 25.27 17.03 -7.31
CA LYS A 354 24.79 18.43 -7.41
C LYS A 354 23.68 18.77 -6.41
N PHE A 355 23.12 17.79 -5.72
CA PHE A 355 22.08 17.99 -4.71
C PHE A 355 22.67 17.97 -3.30
N ASP A 356 22.09 18.75 -2.39
CA ASP A 356 22.51 18.81 -0.99
C ASP A 356 21.80 17.73 -0.16
N TYR A 357 22.59 16.76 0.33
CA TYR A 357 22.12 15.68 1.20
C TYR A 357 22.50 15.89 2.68
N SER A 358 22.90 17.11 3.07
CA SER A 358 23.25 17.46 4.46
C SER A 358 22.17 17.04 5.47
N ASN A 359 20.90 17.24 5.10
CA ASN A 359 19.71 16.90 5.88
C ASN A 359 19.22 15.46 5.71
N ALA A 360 19.97 14.55 5.07
CA ALA A 360 19.58 13.15 4.97
C ALA A 360 19.40 12.53 6.36
N VAL A 361 18.20 12.02 6.64
CA VAL A 361 17.84 11.42 7.95
C VAL A 361 18.07 9.90 8.00
N VAL A 362 18.65 9.32 6.93
CA VAL A 362 18.90 7.87 6.81
C VAL A 362 20.30 7.59 6.27
N ARG A 363 20.73 6.33 6.39
CA ARG A 363 21.91 5.79 5.70
C ARG A 363 21.50 4.80 4.63
N LEU A 364 22.14 4.88 3.47
CA LEU A 364 21.90 3.96 2.37
C LEU A 364 22.74 2.69 2.53
N ILE A 365 22.08 1.54 2.51
CA ILE A 365 22.72 0.22 2.51
C ILE A 365 22.32 -0.49 1.22
N ALA A 366 23.27 -0.59 0.29
CA ALA A 366 23.07 -1.23 -0.99
C ALA A 366 23.89 -2.53 -1.11
N SER A 367 23.47 -3.40 -2.03
CA SER A 367 24.19 -4.60 -2.40
C SER A 367 24.47 -4.57 -3.90
N VAL A 368 25.71 -4.84 -4.29
CA VAL A 368 26.13 -4.92 -5.69
C VAL A 368 26.87 -6.24 -5.94
N PRO A 369 26.71 -6.87 -7.11
CA PRO A 369 27.38 -8.13 -7.41
C PRO A 369 28.89 -7.95 -7.41
N GLY A 370 29.62 -8.85 -6.75
CA GLY A 370 31.08 -8.87 -6.73
C GLY A 370 31.66 -9.56 -5.51
N TYR A 371 32.97 -9.81 -5.58
CA TYR A 371 33.78 -10.23 -4.44
C TYR A 371 34.48 -8.99 -3.89
N HIS A 372 34.06 -8.52 -2.72
CA HIS A 372 34.54 -7.25 -2.15
C HIS A 372 35.55 -7.52 -1.05
N THR A 373 36.77 -6.99 -1.20
CA THR A 373 37.89 -7.18 -0.26
C THR A 373 38.51 -5.85 0.16
N GLY A 374 39.37 -5.88 1.19
CA GLY A 374 40.05 -4.69 1.69
C GLY A 374 39.06 -3.60 2.13
N ALA A 375 39.31 -2.35 1.70
CA ALA A 375 38.43 -1.22 2.02
C ALA A 375 37.02 -1.37 1.43
N ASN A 376 36.85 -2.09 0.32
CA ASN A 376 35.55 -2.29 -0.32
C ASN A 376 34.63 -3.26 0.44
N LEU A 377 35.18 -4.07 1.36
CA LEU A 377 34.40 -5.01 2.17
C LEU A 377 33.28 -4.29 2.95
N ARG A 378 33.52 -3.04 3.37
CA ARG A 378 32.58 -2.24 4.18
C ARG A 378 31.58 -1.42 3.36
N LYS A 379 31.62 -1.51 2.03
CA LYS A 379 30.77 -0.68 1.15
C LYS A 379 29.39 -1.27 0.89
N TRP A 380 29.24 -2.60 0.96
CA TRP A 380 28.03 -3.27 0.47
C TRP A 380 27.46 -4.30 1.46
N GLY A 381 26.17 -4.61 1.31
CA GLY A 381 25.48 -5.68 2.02
C GLY A 381 25.52 -5.55 3.55
N HIS A 382 25.50 -6.69 4.25
CA HIS A 382 25.50 -6.71 5.72
C HIS A 382 26.80 -6.16 6.35
N MET A 383 27.88 -6.05 5.58
CA MET A 383 29.12 -5.42 6.05
C MET A 383 29.04 -3.90 6.04
N LYS A 384 28.28 -3.31 5.09
CA LYS A 384 27.90 -1.90 5.15
C LYS A 384 27.01 -1.61 6.35
N LEU A 385 26.00 -2.45 6.59
CA LEU A 385 25.16 -2.41 7.79
C LEU A 385 26.00 -2.38 9.07
N ARG A 386 26.92 -3.34 9.20
CA ARG A 386 27.88 -3.39 10.32
C ARG A 386 28.64 -2.10 10.51
N ASN A 387 29.22 -1.55 9.43
CA ASN A 387 30.00 -0.32 9.50
C ASN A 387 29.13 0.88 9.94
N VAL A 388 27.90 0.99 9.42
CA VAL A 388 26.98 2.06 9.84
C VAL A 388 26.60 1.93 11.31
N LEU A 389 26.30 0.72 11.80
CA LEU A 389 25.95 0.51 13.21
C LEU A 389 27.12 0.83 14.16
N GLN A 390 28.37 0.59 13.74
CA GLN A 390 29.57 0.94 14.51
C GLN A 390 29.78 2.46 14.65
N GLU A 391 29.19 3.25 13.75
CA GLU A 391 29.22 4.72 13.80
C GLU A 391 28.11 5.27 14.73
N CYS A 392 27.14 4.44 15.11
CA CYS A 392 26.01 4.82 15.95
C CYS A 392 26.27 4.56 17.44
N THR A 393 25.64 5.39 18.27
CA THR A 393 25.56 5.20 19.73
C THR A 393 24.10 4.96 20.10
N PHE A 394 23.85 4.01 21.00
CA PHE A 394 22.51 3.57 21.37
C PHE A 394 22.29 3.64 22.89
N ASP A 395 21.04 3.76 23.31
CA ASP A 395 20.69 3.69 24.72
C ASP A 395 20.91 2.29 25.31
N ASN A 396 21.11 2.23 26.63
CA ASN A 396 21.34 0.97 27.34
C ASN A 396 20.20 -0.04 27.19
N GLU A 397 18.97 0.40 26.92
CA GLU A 397 17.83 -0.49 26.65
C GLU A 397 18.01 -1.34 25.38
N PHE A 398 18.84 -0.89 24.43
CA PHE A 398 19.13 -1.64 23.21
C PHE A 398 20.13 -2.77 23.42
N LYS A 399 20.74 -2.90 24.62
CA LYS A 399 21.66 -4.01 24.94
C LYS A 399 20.93 -5.34 24.79
N ARG A 400 21.48 -6.23 23.96
CA ARG A 400 20.95 -7.56 23.64
C ARG A 400 19.52 -7.55 23.11
N SER A 401 19.07 -6.43 22.52
CA SER A 401 17.76 -6.33 21.89
C SER A 401 17.57 -7.42 20.81
N PRO A 402 16.36 -7.99 20.66
CA PRO A 402 16.10 -9.02 19.64
C PRO A 402 16.47 -8.56 18.22
N LEU A 403 17.03 -9.47 17.43
CA LEU A 403 17.36 -9.23 16.02
C LEU A 403 16.24 -9.76 15.15
N VAL A 404 15.39 -8.86 14.65
CA VAL A 404 14.22 -9.23 13.85
C VAL A 404 14.55 -9.20 12.36
N TYR A 405 14.38 -10.34 11.69
CA TYR A 405 14.48 -10.48 10.24
C TYR A 405 13.09 -10.66 9.66
N GLN A 406 12.65 -9.70 8.86
CA GLN A 406 11.40 -9.81 8.12
C GLN A 406 11.72 -9.67 6.63
N PHE A 407 11.31 -10.65 5.84
CA PHE A 407 11.52 -10.69 4.40
C PHE A 407 10.43 -11.53 3.72
N SER A 408 10.33 -11.47 2.39
CA SER A 408 9.36 -12.24 1.60
C SER A 408 9.98 -13.34 0.74
N SER A 409 11.30 -13.57 0.83
CA SER A 409 11.96 -14.69 0.15
C SER A 409 13.15 -15.16 0.97
N LEU A 410 13.39 -16.48 0.95
CA LEU A 410 14.42 -17.17 1.69
C LEU A 410 15.28 -18.03 0.75
N GLY A 411 16.55 -17.64 0.65
CA GLY A 411 17.59 -18.45 0.01
C GLY A 411 17.97 -19.69 0.82
N SER A 412 18.99 -20.41 0.36
CA SER A 412 19.53 -21.54 1.11
C SER A 412 20.51 -21.03 2.19
N LEU A 413 20.01 -20.83 3.42
CA LEU A 413 20.83 -20.38 4.56
C LEU A 413 21.50 -21.54 5.31
N ASP A 414 22.52 -21.22 6.11
CA ASP A 414 23.12 -22.10 7.12
C ASP A 414 23.34 -21.35 8.45
N GLU A 415 23.73 -22.08 9.51
CA GLU A 415 23.94 -21.48 10.84
C GLU A 415 25.13 -20.50 10.89
N LYS A 416 26.15 -20.72 10.06
CA LYS A 416 27.32 -19.84 10.01
C LYS A 416 26.93 -18.46 9.48
N TRP A 417 26.17 -18.44 8.40
CA TRP A 417 25.66 -17.20 7.81
C TRP A 417 24.70 -16.47 8.76
N MET A 418 23.82 -17.19 9.45
CA MET A 418 22.94 -16.57 10.46
C MET A 418 23.75 -15.91 11.59
N THR A 419 24.82 -16.57 12.05
CA THR A 419 25.72 -16.03 13.07
C THR A 419 26.47 -14.80 12.57
N GLU A 420 26.97 -14.83 11.33
CA GLU A 420 27.65 -13.72 10.69
C GLU A 420 26.74 -12.49 10.56
N LEU A 421 25.52 -12.68 10.06
CA LEU A 421 24.55 -11.60 9.94
C LEU A 421 24.15 -11.04 11.31
N ALA A 422 23.93 -11.90 12.31
CA ALA A 422 23.64 -11.48 13.68
C ALA A 422 24.77 -10.63 14.28
N SER A 423 26.03 -11.00 14.02
CA SER A 423 27.20 -10.21 14.42
C SER A 423 27.20 -8.83 13.76
N SER A 424 26.93 -8.75 12.46
CA SER A 424 26.80 -7.47 11.75
C SER A 424 25.71 -6.59 12.35
N MET A 425 24.52 -7.16 12.62
CA MET A 425 23.37 -6.42 13.17
C MET A 425 23.56 -5.98 14.63
N SER A 426 24.48 -6.60 15.36
CA SER A 426 24.75 -6.29 16.77
C SER A 426 26.00 -5.41 16.96
N SER A 427 26.51 -4.79 15.89
CA SER A 427 27.80 -4.10 15.91
C SER A 427 27.76 -2.66 16.46
N GLY A 428 26.61 -2.21 16.99
CA GLY A 428 26.50 -0.93 17.68
C GLY A 428 27.04 -0.96 19.12
N CYS A 429 27.25 0.22 19.69
CA CYS A 429 27.70 0.40 21.07
C CYS A 429 26.77 1.33 21.85
N ALA A 430 26.74 1.16 23.17
CA ALA A 430 26.11 2.11 24.08
C ALA A 430 26.99 3.36 24.29
N GLU A 431 26.45 4.38 24.97
CA GLU A 431 27.16 5.64 25.26
C GLU A 431 28.52 5.44 25.95
N ASP A 432 28.58 4.49 26.88
CA ASP A 432 29.78 4.07 27.62
C ASP A 432 30.78 3.26 26.75
N LYS A 433 30.55 3.19 25.43
CA LYS A 433 31.31 2.41 24.44
C LYS A 433 31.30 0.90 24.68
N THR A 434 30.42 0.40 25.54
CA THR A 434 30.21 -1.04 25.67
C THR A 434 29.45 -1.58 24.45
N PRO A 435 29.84 -2.73 23.88
CA PRO A 435 29.09 -3.35 22.80
C PRO A 435 27.66 -3.69 23.24
N LEU A 436 26.68 -3.52 22.34
CA LEU A 436 25.29 -3.89 22.64
C LEU A 436 25.13 -5.39 22.92
N GLY A 437 26.03 -6.21 22.38
CA GLY A 437 25.99 -7.66 22.51
C GLY A 437 24.97 -8.31 21.57
N LEU A 438 25.07 -9.63 21.45
CA LEU A 438 24.22 -10.39 20.53
C LEU A 438 22.78 -10.50 21.07
N GLY A 439 21.84 -10.03 20.27
CA GLY A 439 20.40 -10.23 20.47
C GLY A 439 19.91 -11.60 20.05
N GLU A 440 18.70 -11.96 20.49
CA GLU A 440 18.02 -13.19 20.06
C GLU A 440 17.52 -13.05 18.60
N PRO A 441 17.96 -13.91 17.66
CA PRO A 441 17.53 -13.85 16.26
C PRO A 441 16.09 -14.35 16.08
N GLN A 442 15.23 -13.57 15.41
CA GLN A 442 13.82 -13.91 15.14
C GLN A 442 13.46 -13.66 13.67
N ILE A 443 13.07 -14.70 12.96
CA ILE A 443 12.63 -14.63 11.57
C ILE A 443 11.11 -14.57 11.52
N ILE A 444 10.58 -13.42 11.08
CA ILE A 444 9.16 -13.22 10.83
C ILE A 444 8.84 -13.71 9.42
N TRP A 445 8.05 -14.78 9.33
CA TRP A 445 7.67 -15.42 8.08
C TRP A 445 6.18 -15.77 8.05
N PRO A 446 5.47 -15.54 6.93
CA PRO A 446 4.05 -15.87 6.84
C PRO A 446 3.85 -17.39 6.82
N THR A 447 2.91 -17.86 7.65
CA THR A 447 2.50 -19.27 7.63
C THR A 447 1.55 -19.55 6.45
N VAL A 448 1.34 -20.84 6.16
CA VAL A 448 0.34 -21.28 5.17
C VAL A 448 -1.05 -20.71 5.50
N GLU A 449 -1.39 -20.65 6.79
CA GLU A 449 -2.67 -20.13 7.26
C GLU A 449 -2.78 -18.60 7.07
N ASP A 450 -1.69 -17.86 7.30
CA ASP A 450 -1.65 -16.41 7.05
C ASP A 450 -1.88 -16.11 5.57
N VAL A 451 -1.24 -16.88 4.67
CA VAL A 451 -1.43 -16.73 3.21
C VAL A 451 -2.86 -17.12 2.81
N ARG A 452 -3.37 -18.26 3.29
CA ARG A 452 -4.73 -18.72 3.00
C ARG A 452 -5.79 -17.71 3.43
N CYS A 453 -5.60 -17.08 4.59
CA CYS A 453 -6.51 -16.07 5.14
C CYS A 453 -6.22 -14.64 4.66
N SER A 454 -5.28 -14.45 3.72
CA SER A 454 -4.95 -13.13 3.21
C SER A 454 -5.98 -12.61 2.20
N LEU A 455 -5.95 -11.30 1.90
CA LEU A 455 -6.79 -10.67 0.86
C LEU A 455 -6.71 -11.39 -0.49
N GLU A 456 -5.51 -11.85 -0.85
CA GLU A 456 -5.26 -12.54 -2.13
C GLU A 456 -5.39 -14.08 -2.03
N GLY A 457 -5.66 -14.61 -0.83
CA GLY A 457 -5.64 -16.05 -0.57
C GLY A 457 -4.31 -16.70 -0.98
N TYR A 458 -4.35 -17.91 -1.53
CA TYR A 458 -3.11 -18.58 -1.98
C TYR A 458 -2.34 -17.86 -3.08
N ALA A 459 -2.97 -16.96 -3.86
CA ALA A 459 -2.28 -16.21 -4.90
C ALA A 459 -1.20 -15.28 -4.34
N ALA A 460 -1.33 -14.85 -3.08
CA ALA A 460 -0.30 -14.11 -2.37
C ALA A 460 1.04 -14.87 -2.26
N GLY A 461 1.00 -16.22 -2.26
CA GLY A 461 2.19 -17.07 -2.20
C GLY A 461 3.15 -16.87 -3.38
N ASN A 462 2.68 -16.35 -4.52
CA ASN A 462 3.53 -16.01 -5.67
C ASN A 462 4.54 -14.89 -5.35
N ALA A 463 4.24 -14.05 -4.37
CA ALA A 463 5.13 -13.02 -3.86
C ALA A 463 5.96 -13.47 -2.66
N ILE A 464 5.88 -14.75 -2.30
CA ILE A 464 6.67 -15.39 -1.23
C ILE A 464 7.50 -16.55 -1.81
N PRO A 465 8.41 -16.29 -2.78
CA PRO A 465 9.12 -17.36 -3.47
C PRO A 465 10.19 -17.97 -2.57
N SER A 466 9.97 -19.19 -2.07
CA SER A 466 10.96 -19.95 -1.30
C SER A 466 10.76 -21.45 -1.47
N PRO A 467 11.76 -22.20 -1.96
CA PRO A 467 11.69 -23.66 -2.03
C PRO A 467 11.46 -24.28 -0.65
N LEU A 468 10.60 -25.29 -0.56
CA LEU A 468 10.29 -25.99 0.69
C LEU A 468 11.57 -26.47 1.42
N LYS A 469 12.51 -27.04 0.66
CA LYS A 469 13.83 -27.49 1.16
C LYS A 469 14.68 -26.40 1.85
N ASN A 470 14.42 -25.13 1.57
CA ASN A 470 15.11 -24.01 2.23
C ASN A 470 14.40 -23.62 3.52
N VAL A 471 13.07 -23.60 3.52
CA VAL A 471 12.24 -23.19 4.66
C VAL A 471 12.23 -24.27 5.75
N GLU A 472 12.22 -25.55 5.38
CA GLU A 472 12.13 -26.67 6.33
C GLU A 472 13.47 -27.12 6.94
N LYS A 473 14.57 -26.38 6.69
CA LYS A 473 15.86 -26.71 7.28
C LYS A 473 15.76 -26.72 8.80
N GLY A 474 16.15 -27.85 9.42
CA GLY A 474 15.92 -28.10 10.84
C GLY A 474 16.44 -27.02 11.78
N PHE A 475 17.58 -26.41 11.46
CA PHE A 475 18.19 -25.35 12.27
C PHE A 475 17.35 -24.06 12.32
N LEU A 476 16.49 -23.80 11.33
CA LEU A 476 15.65 -22.60 11.29
C LEU A 476 14.49 -22.65 12.29
N LYS A 477 14.13 -23.85 12.79
CA LYS A 477 13.01 -24.04 13.72
C LYS A 477 13.07 -23.14 14.94
N LYS A 478 14.28 -22.84 15.43
CA LYS A 478 14.53 -21.99 16.60
C LYS A 478 14.36 -20.49 16.33
N TYR A 479 14.30 -20.06 15.06
CA TYR A 479 14.21 -18.65 14.71
C TYR A 479 12.79 -18.23 14.31
N TRP A 480 11.89 -19.14 13.93
CA TRP A 480 10.59 -18.77 13.38
C TRP A 480 9.71 -18.02 14.39
N ALA A 481 9.24 -16.85 13.97
CA ALA A 481 8.30 -16.00 14.67
C ALA A 481 7.07 -15.73 13.78
N LYS A 482 5.90 -15.57 14.40
CA LYS A 482 4.64 -15.31 13.69
C LYS A 482 4.56 -13.86 13.22
N TRP A 483 4.03 -13.67 12.01
CA TRP A 483 3.60 -12.36 11.54
C TRP A 483 2.34 -11.90 12.29
N LYS A 484 2.33 -10.66 12.77
CA LYS A 484 1.12 -10.04 13.35
C LYS A 484 1.15 -8.52 13.19
N ALA A 485 0.27 -7.99 12.34
CA ALA A 485 0.15 -6.55 12.06
C ALA A 485 -1.28 -6.02 12.35
N SER A 486 -1.90 -6.49 13.43
CA SER A 486 -3.29 -6.14 13.80
C SER A 486 -3.49 -4.65 14.04
N HIS A 487 -2.48 -3.97 14.59
CA HIS A 487 -2.54 -2.56 14.95
C HIS A 487 -2.59 -1.63 13.71
N THR A 488 -2.09 -2.09 12.56
CA THR A 488 -2.16 -1.35 11.28
C THR A 488 -3.27 -1.84 10.36
N GLY A 489 -4.12 -2.77 10.81
CA GLY A 489 -5.16 -3.40 9.98
C GLY A 489 -4.62 -4.36 8.91
N ARG A 490 -3.32 -4.65 8.88
CA ARG A 490 -2.62 -5.40 7.82
C ARG A 490 -2.34 -6.87 8.15
N TRP A 491 -3.08 -7.43 9.11
CA TRP A 491 -2.88 -8.81 9.58
C TRP A 491 -3.47 -9.88 8.64
N TYR A 492 -4.32 -9.49 7.70
CA TYR A 492 -4.82 -10.34 6.60
C TYR A 492 -3.97 -10.20 5.33
N MET A 493 -2.68 -9.86 5.43
CA MET A 493 -1.86 -9.58 4.25
C MET A 493 -0.61 -10.43 4.24
N SER A 494 -0.32 -11.01 3.07
CA SER A 494 1.00 -11.56 2.78
C SER A 494 2.02 -10.45 2.67
N ILE A 495 3.18 -10.70 3.24
CA ILE A 495 4.24 -9.73 3.33
C ILE A 495 5.03 -9.69 2.01
N SER A 496 5.26 -8.50 1.46
CA SER A 496 6.29 -8.28 0.45
C SER A 496 7.17 -7.14 0.95
N PHE A 497 8.24 -7.47 1.69
CA PHE A 497 9.34 -6.55 1.86
C PHE A 497 10.58 -7.25 1.28
N PRO A 498 11.10 -6.80 0.13
CA PRO A 498 12.52 -6.88 -0.15
C PRO A 498 13.28 -6.26 1.01
N VAL A 499 14.40 -6.87 1.38
CA VAL A 499 15.36 -6.34 2.34
C VAL A 499 15.74 -4.91 1.96
N THR A 500 15.15 -3.93 2.64
CA THR A 500 15.61 -2.54 2.63
C THR A 500 15.85 -2.19 4.09
N VAL A 501 17.11 -2.15 4.49
CA VAL A 501 17.47 -1.81 5.87
C VAL A 501 17.49 -0.29 5.95
N TRP A 502 16.49 0.27 6.60
CA TRP A 502 16.44 1.67 6.97
C TRP A 502 17.16 1.84 8.30
N ILE A 503 18.33 2.46 8.28
CA ILE A 503 18.93 2.99 9.51
C ILE A 503 18.65 4.48 9.50
N THR A 504 17.78 4.92 10.41
CA THR A 504 17.65 6.33 10.75
C THR A 504 18.99 6.81 11.28
N LYS A 505 19.45 7.95 10.78
CA LYS A 505 20.71 8.56 11.19
C LYS A 505 20.67 8.77 12.71
N CYS A 506 21.62 8.11 13.39
CA CYS A 506 22.15 8.56 14.67
C CYS A 506 22.96 9.84 14.38
#